data_AF-A0A2E0V893-F1
#
_entry.id   AF-A0A2E0V893-F1
#
_cell.length_a   1.000
_cell.length_b   1.000
_cell.length_c   1.000
_cell.angle_alpha   90.00
_cell.angle_beta   90.00
_cell.angle_gamma   90.00
#
_symmetry.space_group_name_H-M   'P 1'
#
loop_
_entity.id
_entity.type
_entity.pdbx_description
1 polymer ?
#
loop_
_entity_poly.entity_id
_entity_poly.type
_entity_poly.pdbx_seq_one_letter_code
_entity_poly.pdbx_strand_id
1 'polypeptide(L)'
;TDLDDPAISGNSADADSDGMDNLLEYALVSNPLTPDPQHIPELVTLSDLGGTEFLGLRYRRRAGASDIVYGIESSIDLVNWLPEKATISVSSVNNDDGSLTETIRLVDAIKGDDRRFLRLRVSTIPD
;
A
#
# COMPACT_ATOMS: atom_id res chain seq x y z
N THR A 1 19.30 -2.64 23.82
CA THR A 1 19.29 -3.37 22.53
C THR A 1 18.47 -2.58 21.53
N ASP A 2 18.56 -2.82 20.23
CA ASP A 2 17.83 -2.04 19.21
C ASP A 2 16.30 -2.08 19.41
N LEU A 3 15.78 -3.14 20.04
CA LEU A 3 14.37 -3.25 20.45
C LEU A 3 13.94 -2.14 21.43
N ASP A 4 14.87 -1.59 22.22
CA ASP A 4 14.59 -0.55 23.20
C ASP A 4 14.72 0.87 22.62
N ASP A 5 15.11 1.01 21.36
CA ASP A 5 15.23 2.29 20.67
C ASP A 5 14.02 2.53 19.76
N PRO A 6 13.06 3.40 20.16
CA PRO A 6 11.86 3.67 19.35
C PRO A 6 12.18 4.30 17.99
N ALA A 7 13.36 4.90 17.82
CA ALA A 7 13.79 5.44 16.53
C ALA A 7 14.22 4.34 15.54
N ILE A 8 14.36 3.10 16.01
CA ILE A 8 14.67 1.93 15.19
C ILE A 8 13.51 0.95 15.18
N SER A 9 12.89 0.65 16.33
CA SER A 9 11.87 -0.39 16.48
C SER A 9 10.43 0.12 16.51
N GLY A 10 10.22 1.44 16.63
CA GLY A 10 8.88 2.02 16.69
C GLY A 10 8.13 1.90 15.36
N ASN A 11 6.81 1.76 15.39
CA ASN A 11 5.98 1.57 14.18
C ASN A 11 6.15 2.66 13.11
N SER A 12 6.51 3.89 13.50
CA SER A 12 6.70 5.03 12.60
C SER A 12 8.18 5.32 12.28
N ALA A 13 9.09 4.48 12.75
CA ALA A 13 10.51 4.57 12.40
C ALA A 13 10.75 3.99 11.01
N ASP A 14 11.64 4.64 10.27
CA ASP A 14 12.14 4.25 8.95
C ASP A 14 13.67 4.18 9.07
N ALA A 15 14.16 3.01 9.53
CA ALA A 15 15.55 2.85 9.97
C ALA A 15 16.54 2.77 8.81
N ASP A 16 16.07 2.35 7.63
CA ASP A 16 16.86 2.22 6.41
C ASP A 16 16.62 3.35 5.39
N SER A 17 15.70 4.26 5.69
CA SER A 17 15.44 5.51 4.96
C SER A 17 14.96 5.30 3.53
N ASP A 18 14.14 4.27 3.31
CA ASP A 18 13.55 3.96 2.01
C ASP A 18 12.13 4.54 1.81
N GLY A 19 11.60 5.18 2.86
CA GLY A 19 10.29 5.83 2.87
C GLY A 19 9.16 4.93 3.37
N MET A 20 9.45 3.70 3.80
CA MET A 20 8.51 2.81 4.47
C MET A 20 8.81 2.76 5.98
N ASP A 21 7.81 3.09 6.79
CA ASP A 21 7.94 2.90 8.23
C ASP A 21 7.80 1.41 8.61
N ASN A 22 8.25 1.06 9.81
CA ASN A 22 8.21 -0.32 10.31
C ASN A 22 6.82 -0.98 10.22
N LEU A 23 5.74 -0.22 10.38
CA LEU A 23 4.39 -0.75 10.25
C LEU A 23 4.07 -1.10 8.79
N LEU A 24 4.45 -0.23 7.85
CA LEU A 24 4.31 -0.48 6.42
C LEU A 24 5.21 -1.65 6.00
N GLU A 25 6.46 -1.69 6.45
CA GLU A 25 7.40 -2.80 6.24
C GLU A 25 6.80 -4.15 6.71
N TYR A 26 6.28 -4.19 7.93
CA TYR A 26 5.61 -5.36 8.49
C TYR A 26 4.42 -5.80 7.64
N ALA A 27 3.61 -4.85 7.19
CA ALA A 27 2.42 -5.08 6.39
C ALA A 27 2.76 -5.59 4.99
N LEU A 28 3.80 -5.04 4.36
CA LEU A 28 4.23 -5.40 3.01
C LEU A 28 5.14 -6.64 2.95
N VAL A 29 5.55 -7.16 4.13
CA VAL A 29 6.49 -8.28 4.27
C VAL A 29 7.86 -7.91 3.67
N SER A 30 8.31 -6.71 4.00
CA SER A 30 9.60 -6.13 3.59
C SER A 30 10.61 -6.16 4.75
N ASN A 31 11.85 -5.70 4.50
CA ASN A 31 12.93 -5.71 5.47
C ASN A 31 13.20 -4.29 6.02
N PRO A 32 12.87 -3.99 7.30
CA PRO A 32 13.00 -2.64 7.87
C PRO A 32 14.45 -2.15 8.08
N LEU A 33 15.44 -2.99 7.77
CA LEU A 33 16.86 -2.68 7.93
C LEU A 33 17.60 -2.68 6.59
N THR A 34 16.91 -2.85 5.47
CA THR A 34 17.54 -2.91 4.14
C THR A 34 16.56 -2.40 3.09
N PRO A 35 16.89 -1.30 2.39
CA PRO A 35 15.98 -0.69 1.42
C PRO A 35 15.52 -1.70 0.37
N ASP A 36 14.20 -1.85 0.22
CA ASP A 36 13.63 -2.81 -0.72
C ASP A 36 12.57 -2.17 -1.64
N PRO A 37 13.01 -1.38 -2.64
CA PRO A 37 12.11 -0.58 -3.46
C PRO A 37 11.14 -1.43 -4.30
N GLN A 38 11.37 -2.74 -4.44
CA GLN A 38 10.46 -3.64 -5.15
C GLN A 38 9.19 -3.95 -4.34
N HIS A 39 9.16 -3.65 -3.04
CA HIS A 39 8.00 -3.83 -2.17
C HIS A 39 7.15 -2.56 -2.03
N ILE A 40 7.64 -1.41 -2.47
CA ILE A 40 6.88 -0.15 -2.49
C ILE A 40 5.61 -0.34 -3.33
N PRO A 41 4.42 0.09 -2.84
CA PRO A 41 3.18 0.05 -3.61
C PRO A 41 3.30 0.76 -4.96
N GLU A 42 2.92 0.07 -6.02
CA GLU A 42 3.04 0.53 -7.39
C GLU A 42 1.70 1.06 -7.90
N LEU A 43 1.73 2.28 -8.47
CA LEU A 43 0.59 2.83 -9.20
C LEU A 43 0.43 2.13 -10.54
N VAL A 44 -0.77 1.63 -10.83
CA VAL A 44 -1.07 0.91 -12.08
C VAL A 44 -2.27 1.51 -12.80
N THR A 45 -2.28 1.42 -14.12
CA THR A 45 -3.45 1.70 -14.96
C THR A 45 -4.00 0.38 -15.49
N LEU A 46 -5.31 0.19 -15.32
CA LEU A 46 -5.99 -1.05 -15.69
C LEU A 46 -7.14 -0.73 -16.65
N SER A 47 -7.18 -1.42 -17.78
CA SER A 47 -8.26 -1.28 -18.77
C SER A 47 -9.30 -2.37 -18.60
N ASP A 48 -10.58 -2.02 -18.71
CA ASP A 48 -11.63 -3.03 -18.88
C ASP A 48 -11.70 -3.55 -20.33
N LEU A 49 -12.60 -4.50 -20.59
CA LEU A 49 -12.81 -5.07 -21.93
C LEU A 49 -13.29 -4.04 -22.96
N GLY A 50 -13.85 -2.91 -22.51
CA GLY A 50 -14.28 -1.79 -23.35
C GLY A 50 -13.18 -0.76 -23.61
N GLY A 51 -11.98 -0.93 -23.04
CA GLY A 51 -10.88 0.01 -23.14
C GLY A 51 -10.98 1.20 -22.17
N THR A 52 -11.90 1.17 -21.21
CA THR A 52 -11.99 2.21 -20.17
C THR A 52 -10.85 2.00 -19.18
N GLU A 53 -10.07 3.04 -18.93
CA GLU A 53 -8.94 2.99 -18.00
C GLU A 53 -9.32 3.43 -16.59
N PHE A 54 -8.75 2.75 -15.61
CA PHE A 54 -8.94 3.00 -14.19
C PHE A 54 -7.58 3.07 -13.50
N LEU A 55 -7.46 4.00 -12.55
CA LEU A 55 -6.28 4.10 -11.70
C LEU A 55 -6.35 3.05 -10.60
N GLY A 56 -5.22 2.43 -10.26
CA GLY A 56 -5.16 1.38 -9.25
C GLY A 56 -3.83 1.33 -8.53
N LEU A 57 -3.75 0.43 -7.54
CA LEU A 57 -2.54 0.13 -6.81
C LEU A 57 -2.28 -1.38 -6.86
N ARG A 58 -1.01 -1.73 -7.04
CA ARG A 58 -0.49 -3.08 -6.87
C ARG A 58 0.48 -3.07 -5.70
N TYR A 59 0.25 -3.94 -4.72
CA TYR A 59 1.06 -3.97 -3.49
C TYR A 59 1.07 -5.37 -2.89
N ARG A 60 2.12 -5.69 -2.15
CA ARG A 60 2.19 -6.90 -1.34
C ARG A 60 1.42 -6.69 -0.04
N ARG A 61 0.88 -7.74 0.55
CA ARG A 61 0.35 -7.71 1.91
C ARG A 61 0.63 -9.01 2.64
N ARG A 62 0.77 -8.92 3.97
CA ARG A 62 0.85 -10.07 4.85
C ARG A 62 -0.43 -10.90 4.79
N ALA A 63 -0.30 -12.19 4.50
CA ALA A 63 -1.43 -13.10 4.50
C ALA A 63 -1.85 -13.43 5.94
N GLY A 64 -3.16 -13.41 6.22
CA GLY A 64 -3.72 -13.82 7.53
C GLY A 64 -3.48 -12.85 8.70
N ALA A 65 -2.93 -11.66 8.47
CA ALA A 65 -2.78 -10.65 9.50
C ALA A 65 -4.15 -10.14 9.97
N SER A 66 -4.41 -10.22 11.29
CA SER A 66 -5.66 -9.76 11.92
C SER A 66 -5.47 -8.51 12.79
N ASP A 67 -4.24 -8.04 12.90
CA ASP A 67 -3.76 -6.92 13.72
C ASP A 67 -3.62 -5.61 12.92
N ILE A 68 -3.79 -5.66 11.60
CA ILE A 68 -3.65 -4.50 10.71
C ILE A 68 -4.78 -4.40 9.68
N VAL A 69 -5.04 -3.18 9.24
CA VAL A 69 -6.00 -2.83 8.19
C VAL A 69 -5.28 -2.10 7.07
N TYR A 70 -5.63 -2.44 5.84
CA TYR A 70 -5.17 -1.78 4.62
C TYR A 70 -6.30 -0.89 4.09
N GLY A 71 -5.99 0.38 3.83
CA GLY A 71 -6.88 1.34 3.18
C GLY A 71 -6.19 1.99 2.00
N ILE A 72 -6.97 2.45 1.02
CA ILE A 72 -6.47 3.25 -0.08
C ILE A 72 -6.87 4.69 0.17
N GLU A 73 -5.92 5.60 0.03
CA GLU A 73 -6.17 7.03 0.07
C GLU A 73 -5.82 7.65 -1.28
N SER A 74 -6.57 8.67 -1.67
CA SER A 74 -6.30 9.45 -2.86
C SER A 74 -6.11 10.93 -2.56
N SER A 75 -5.42 11.60 -3.46
CA SER A 75 -5.19 13.04 -3.42
C SER A 75 -5.21 13.63 -4.82
N ILE A 76 -5.51 14.93 -4.92
CA ILE A 76 -5.40 15.71 -6.14
C ILE A 76 -4.23 16.72 -6.10
N ASP A 77 -3.61 16.90 -4.93
CA ASP A 77 -2.61 17.94 -4.67
C ASP A 77 -1.38 17.44 -3.89
N LEU A 78 -1.32 16.14 -3.54
CA LEU A 78 -0.30 15.48 -2.71
C LEU A 78 -0.24 15.98 -1.25
N VAL A 79 -1.11 16.91 -0.86
CA VAL A 79 -1.15 17.50 0.49
C VAL A 79 -2.34 16.96 1.26
N ASN A 80 -3.52 17.00 0.64
CA ASN A 80 -4.78 16.54 1.24
C ASN A 80 -5.08 15.13 0.75
N TRP A 81 -5.10 14.17 1.67
CA TRP A 81 -5.35 12.76 1.40
C TRP A 81 -6.69 12.35 2.00
N LEU A 82 -7.53 11.70 1.21
CA LEU A 82 -8.85 11.24 1.60
C LEU A 82 -8.98 9.73 1.40
N PRO A 83 -9.64 9.01 2.32
CA PRO A 83 -9.88 7.59 2.14
C PRO A 83 -10.82 7.32 0.97
N GLU A 84 -10.42 6.39 0.11
CA GLU A 84 -11.27 5.85 -0.95
C GLU A 84 -12.29 4.91 -0.33
N LYS A 85 -13.58 5.17 -0.58
CA LYS A 85 -14.68 4.42 0.04
C LYS A 85 -14.90 3.05 -0.58
N ALA A 86 -14.45 2.88 -1.83
CA ALA A 86 -14.64 1.64 -2.57
C ALA A 86 -13.51 1.45 -3.58
N THR A 87 -13.06 0.21 -3.67
CA THR A 87 -12.11 -0.26 -4.69
C THR A 87 -12.61 -1.59 -5.23
N ILE A 88 -12.16 -1.95 -6.43
CA ILE A 88 -12.44 -3.25 -7.03
C ILE A 88 -11.16 -4.07 -6.98
N SER A 89 -11.23 -5.25 -6.38
CA SER A 89 -10.15 -6.23 -6.45
C SER A 89 -10.09 -6.81 -7.87
N VAL A 90 -8.90 -6.79 -8.44
CA VAL A 90 -8.61 -7.25 -9.81
C VAL A 90 -7.92 -8.61 -9.75
N SER A 91 -6.95 -8.76 -8.85
CA SER A 91 -6.29 -10.03 -8.58
C SER A 91 -5.68 -10.06 -7.19
N SER A 92 -5.53 -11.28 -6.66
CA SER A 92 -4.77 -11.60 -5.46
C SER A 92 -3.92 -12.83 -5.77
N VAL A 93 -2.61 -12.67 -5.82
CA VAL A 93 -1.66 -13.74 -6.18
C VAL A 93 -0.86 -14.13 -4.94
N ASN A 94 -0.83 -15.42 -4.61
CA ASN A 94 0.02 -15.92 -3.53
C ASN A 94 1.47 -15.95 -4.00
N ASN A 95 2.39 -15.41 -3.19
CA ASN A 95 3.82 -15.40 -3.47
C ASN A 95 4.56 -16.60 -2.84
N ASP A 96 3.83 -17.49 -2.16
CA ASP A 96 4.34 -18.68 -1.47
C ASP A 96 5.39 -18.40 -0.37
N ASP A 97 5.38 -17.17 0.16
CA ASP A 97 6.28 -16.69 1.22
C ASP A 97 5.53 -16.08 2.41
N GLY A 98 4.22 -16.35 2.52
CA GLY A 98 3.35 -15.76 3.54
C GLY A 98 2.82 -14.36 3.19
N SER A 99 3.07 -13.89 1.97
CA SER A 99 2.46 -12.67 1.42
C SER A 99 1.58 -12.95 0.20
N LEU A 100 0.72 -11.98 -0.10
CA LEU A 100 -0.10 -11.94 -1.31
C LEU A 100 0.21 -10.65 -2.06
N THR A 101 0.33 -10.71 -3.38
CA THR A 101 0.34 -9.53 -4.25
C THR A 101 -1.10 -9.21 -4.66
N GLU A 102 -1.63 -8.11 -4.13
CA GLU A 102 -2.94 -7.57 -4.46
C GLU A 102 -2.82 -6.58 -5.61
N THR A 103 -3.76 -6.64 -6.54
CA THR A 103 -3.99 -5.57 -7.51
C THR A 103 -5.42 -5.10 -7.36
N ILE A 104 -5.59 -3.82 -7.09
CA ILE A 104 -6.89 -3.17 -6.98
C ILE A 104 -6.97 -2.00 -7.96
N ARG A 105 -8.20 -1.57 -8.25
CA ARG A 105 -8.47 -0.31 -8.95
C ARG A 105 -9.54 0.51 -8.26
N LEU A 106 -9.55 1.81 -8.52
CA LEU A 106 -10.68 2.66 -8.21
C LEU A 106 -11.90 2.27 -9.04
N VAL A 107 -13.08 2.61 -8.50
CA VAL A 107 -14.36 2.42 -9.19
C VAL A 107 -14.52 3.43 -10.34
N ASP A 108 -14.06 4.67 -10.12
CA ASP A 108 -14.14 5.74 -11.10
C ASP A 108 -13.07 5.59 -12.19
N ALA A 109 -13.49 5.72 -13.45
CA ALA A 109 -12.59 5.76 -14.59
C ALA A 109 -11.75 7.04 -14.61
N ILE A 110 -10.57 6.95 -15.19
CA ILE A 110 -9.74 8.11 -15.51
C ILE A 110 -10.47 8.94 -16.57
N LYS A 111 -10.57 10.26 -16.37
CA LYS A 111 -11.23 11.20 -17.28
C LYS A 111 -10.33 12.38 -17.58
N GLY A 112 -10.04 12.62 -18.86
CA GLY A 112 -9.28 13.80 -19.30
C GLY A 112 -8.00 14.01 -18.50
N ASP A 113 -7.80 15.24 -18.01
CA ASP A 113 -6.64 15.63 -17.21
C ASP A 113 -6.85 15.46 -15.69
N ASP A 114 -7.73 14.55 -15.26
CA ASP A 114 -7.96 14.24 -13.85
C ASP A 114 -6.66 13.74 -13.20
N ARG A 115 -5.99 14.63 -12.48
CA ARG A 115 -4.83 14.28 -11.64
C ARG A 115 -5.32 13.63 -10.37
N ARG A 116 -5.00 12.35 -10.20
CA ARG A 116 -5.16 11.64 -8.94
C ARG A 116 -3.87 10.92 -8.58
N PHE A 117 -3.54 10.97 -7.30
CA PHE A 117 -2.47 10.22 -6.68
C PHE A 117 -3.11 9.20 -5.76
N LEU A 118 -2.50 8.02 -5.63
CA LEU A 118 -2.92 6.98 -4.69
C LEU A 118 -1.78 6.66 -3.74
N ARG A 119 -2.13 6.34 -2.50
CA ARG A 119 -1.23 5.71 -1.55
C ARG A 119 -1.95 4.61 -0.78
N LEU A 120 -1.16 3.66 -0.31
CA LEU A 120 -1.60 2.67 0.67
C LEU A 120 -1.50 3.28 2.06
N ARG A 121 -2.53 3.11 2.88
CA ARG A 121 -2.55 3.45 4.29
C ARG A 121 -2.69 2.18 5.10
N VAL A 122 -1.77 1.97 6.04
CA VAL A 122 -1.84 0.87 7.01
C VAL A 122 -2.11 1.45 8.40
N SER A 123 -2.93 0.76 9.18
CA SER A 123 -3.18 1.07 10.59
C SER A 123 -3.35 -0.20 11.40
N THR A 124 -2.93 -0.19 12.66
CA THR A 124 -3.17 -1.29 13.58
C THR A 124 -4.62 -1.32 14.05
N ILE A 125 -5.12 -2.51 14.33
CA ILE A 125 -6.36 -2.70 15.09
C ILE A 125 -5.96 -2.73 16.57
N PRO A 126 -6.56 -1.90 17.45
CA PRO A 126 -6.33 -2.00 18.88
C PRO A 126 -6.80 -3.37 19.40
N ASP A 127 -5.99 -4.01 20.23
CA ASP A 127 -6.34 -5.24 20.96
C ASP A 127 -7.56 -5.05 21.88
#